data_AF-A0A6H0T5B9-F1
#
_entry.id   AF-A0A6H0T5B9-F1
#
_cell.length_a   1.000
_cell.length_b   1.000
_cell.length_c   1.000
_cell.angle_alpha   90.00
_cell.angle_beta   90.00
_cell.angle_gamma   90.00
#
_symmetry.space_group_name_H-M   'P 1'
#
loop_
_entity.id
_entity.type
_entity.pdbx_description
1 polymer ?
#
loop_
_entity_poly.entity_id
_entity_poly.type
_entity_poly.pdbx_seq_one_letter_code
_entity_poly.pdbx_strand_id
1 'polypeptide(L)'
;MQLSDNSKSLNNDEILAIIRLIFFIKFEADDPELLIYAGSPTINSALEKMLLSHPFYKDRMEHFGQLNQESLDFVKSKILKDSRLNENMLKELVNNCIFPYK
;
A
#
# COMPACT_ATOMS: atom_id res chain seq x y z
N MET A 1 -25.42 25.56 8.71
CA MET A 1 -23.94 25.55 8.62
C MET A 1 -23.58 24.74 7.39
N GLN A 2 -23.32 25.41 6.26
CA GLN A 2 -22.82 24.72 5.06
C GLN A 2 -21.35 24.42 5.30
N LEU A 3 -20.97 23.14 5.22
CA LEU A 3 -19.56 22.76 5.09
C LEU A 3 -19.12 23.27 3.72
N SER A 4 -18.38 24.39 3.70
CA SER A 4 -17.72 24.89 2.49
C SER A 4 -16.83 23.78 1.92
N ASP A 5 -17.08 23.40 0.68
CA ASP A 5 -16.30 22.43 -0.08
C ASP A 5 -14.90 22.99 -0.36
N ASN A 6 -14.00 22.86 0.63
CA ASN A 6 -12.59 23.20 0.51
C ASN A 6 -11.81 22.03 -0.09
N SER A 7 -12.28 21.48 -1.21
CA SER A 7 -11.56 20.45 -1.95
C SER A 7 -10.31 21.06 -2.60
N LYS A 8 -9.23 21.14 -1.82
CA LYS A 8 -7.89 21.35 -2.38
C LYS A 8 -7.51 20.09 -3.15
N SER A 9 -7.38 20.21 -4.47
CA SER A 9 -6.78 19.17 -5.30
C SER A 9 -5.32 18.99 -4.88
N LEU A 10 -4.89 17.74 -4.69
CA LEU A 10 -3.48 17.42 -4.50
C LEU A 10 -2.73 17.72 -5.79
N ASN A 11 -1.56 18.36 -5.68
CA ASN A 11 -0.64 18.48 -6.80
C ASN A 11 0.19 17.20 -6.98
N ASN A 12 0.97 17.12 -8.07
CA ASN A 12 1.74 15.92 -8.39
C ASN A 12 2.81 15.56 -7.34
N ASP A 13 3.43 16.56 -6.71
CA ASP A 13 4.45 16.35 -5.67
C ASP A 13 3.82 15.81 -4.39
N GLU A 14 2.62 16.29 -4.03
CA GLU A 14 1.85 15.79 -2.89
C GLU A 14 1.37 14.36 -3.13
N ILE A 15 0.89 14.04 -4.34
CA ILE A 15 0.54 12.67 -4.73
C ILE A 15 1.77 11.76 -4.62
N LEU A 16 2.92 12.18 -5.15
CA LEU A 16 4.15 11.41 -5.07
C LEU A 16 4.61 11.19 -3.63
N ALA A 17 4.48 12.22 -2.77
CA ALA A 17 4.81 12.11 -1.35
C ALA A 17 3.93 11.08 -0.65
N ILE A 18 2.61 11.07 -0.92
CA ILE A 18 1.68 10.09 -0.35
C ILE A 18 1.99 8.67 -0.86
N ILE A 19 2.29 8.49 -2.15
CA ILE A 19 2.71 7.20 -2.69
C ILE A 19 3.94 6.66 -1.95
N ARG A 20 4.96 7.51 -1.76
CA ARG A 20 6.17 7.14 -1.02
C ARG A 20 5.87 6.79 0.44
N LEU A 21 4.98 7.53 1.09
CA LEU A 21 4.55 7.25 2.45
C LEU A 21 3.85 5.87 2.55
N ILE A 22 2.96 5.56 1.61
CA ILE A 22 2.28 4.26 1.58
C ILE A 22 3.30 3.12 1.35
N PHE A 23 4.28 3.32 0.47
CA PHE A 23 5.35 2.34 0.28
C PHE A 23 6.23 2.15 1.50
N PHE A 24 6.61 3.24 2.18
CA PHE A 24 7.34 3.16 3.44
C PHE A 24 6.57 2.31 4.47
N ILE A 25 5.27 2.59 4.66
CA ILE A 25 4.41 1.84 5.57
C ILE A 25 4.37 0.35 5.21
N LYS A 26 4.21 0.02 3.93
CA LYS A 26 4.12 -1.37 3.45
C LYS A 26 5.44 -2.13 3.60
N PHE A 27 6.55 -1.53 3.15
CA PHE A 27 7.78 -2.25 2.83
C PHE A 27 8.99 -1.88 3.67
N GLU A 28 8.93 -0.83 4.49
CA GLU A 28 10.10 -0.37 5.27
C GLU A 28 9.81 -0.20 6.76
N ALA A 29 8.60 0.20 7.14
CA ALA A 29 8.25 0.48 8.54
C ALA A 29 8.11 -0.80 9.36
N ASP A 30 8.99 -1.02 10.34
CA ASP A 30 8.93 -2.15 11.28
C ASP A 30 8.08 -1.84 12.52
N ASP A 31 6.86 -1.34 12.29
CA ASP A 31 5.86 -1.14 13.33
C ASP A 31 4.65 -2.05 13.06
N PRO A 32 4.41 -3.08 13.89
CA PRO A 32 3.25 -3.96 13.74
C PRO A 32 1.90 -3.24 13.77
N GLU A 33 1.78 -2.10 14.45
CA GLU A 33 0.53 -1.34 14.50
C GLU A 33 0.16 -0.78 13.12
N LEU A 34 1.15 -0.58 12.24
CA LEU A 34 0.92 -0.08 10.89
C LEU A 34 0.38 -1.13 9.92
N LEU A 35 0.29 -2.40 10.33
CA LEU A 35 -0.20 -3.48 9.48
C LEU A 35 -1.65 -3.24 9.02
N ILE A 36 -2.46 -2.57 9.85
CA ILE A 36 -3.85 -2.18 9.51
C ILE A 36 -3.90 -1.25 8.30
N TYR A 37 -2.85 -0.45 8.09
CA TYR A 37 -2.73 0.45 6.96
C TYR A 37 -2.10 -0.27 5.77
N ALA A 38 -1.01 -1.01 6.00
CA ALA A 38 -0.30 -1.75 4.96
C ALA A 38 -1.22 -2.77 4.25
N GLY A 39 -2.08 -3.46 5.00
CA GLY A 39 -3.02 -4.45 4.48
C GLY A 39 -4.40 -3.93 4.10
N SER A 40 -4.64 -2.61 4.12
CA SER A 40 -5.98 -2.05 3.88
C SER A 40 -6.37 -2.06 2.40
N PRO A 41 -7.49 -2.71 2.02
CA PRO A 41 -8.02 -2.65 0.66
C PRO A 41 -8.37 -1.23 0.22
N THR A 42 -8.84 -0.39 1.15
CA THR A 42 -9.17 1.02 0.87
C THR A 42 -7.92 1.81 0.53
N ILE A 43 -6.82 1.61 1.27
CA ILE A 43 -5.54 2.26 0.98
C ILE A 43 -4.97 1.74 -0.34
N ASN A 44 -5.12 0.44 -0.64
CA ASN A 44 -4.72 -0.11 -1.94
C ASN A 44 -5.48 0.53 -3.09
N SER A 45 -6.79 0.73 -2.96
CA SER A 45 -7.59 1.41 -3.98
C SER A 45 -7.21 2.89 -4.13
N ALA A 46 -6.92 3.59 -3.02
CA ALA A 46 -6.43 4.96 -3.06
C ALA A 46 -5.06 5.05 -3.74
N LEU A 47 -4.15 4.14 -3.39
CA LEU A 47 -2.85 3.99 -4.01
C LEU A 47 -3.03 3.77 -5.51
N GLU A 48 -3.79 2.76 -5.94
CA GLU A 48 -4.05 2.48 -7.36
C GLU A 48 -4.49 3.72 -8.14
N LYS A 49 -5.43 4.52 -7.60
CA LYS A 49 -5.88 5.76 -8.25
C LYS A 49 -4.76 6.81 -8.36
N MET A 50 -3.95 6.98 -7.32
CA MET A 50 -2.79 7.87 -7.32
C MET A 50 -1.69 7.40 -8.28
N LEU A 51 -1.52 6.08 -8.39
CA LEU A 51 -0.61 5.48 -9.34
C LEU A 51 -1.08 5.75 -10.76
N LEU A 52 -2.36 5.52 -11.07
CA LEU A 52 -2.90 5.74 -12.42
C LEU A 52 -2.92 7.22 -12.85
N SER A 53 -2.99 8.17 -11.92
CA SER A 53 -2.98 9.60 -12.23
C SER A 53 -1.59 10.17 -12.53
N HIS A 54 -0.52 9.46 -12.17
CA HIS A 54 0.85 9.95 -12.34
C HIS A 54 1.40 9.58 -13.74
N PRO A 55 1.83 10.56 -14.57
CA PRO A 55 2.09 10.36 -16.02
C PRO A 55 3.04 9.22 -16.38
N PHE A 56 4.11 9.05 -15.61
CA PHE A 56 5.14 8.02 -15.83
C PHE A 56 4.84 6.67 -15.19
N TYR A 57 3.69 6.57 -14.51
CA TYR A 57 3.43 5.46 -13.63
C TYR A 57 2.70 4.33 -14.35
N LYS A 58 2.00 4.62 -15.46
CA LYS A 58 1.49 3.56 -16.34
C LYS A 58 2.62 2.67 -16.85
N ASP A 59 3.76 3.26 -17.22
CA ASP A 59 4.97 2.53 -17.60
C ASP A 59 5.58 1.78 -16.40
N ARG A 60 5.52 2.35 -15.19
CA ARG A 60 5.96 1.63 -13.97
C ARG A 60 5.02 0.49 -13.56
N MET A 61 3.73 0.55 -13.87
CA MET A 61 2.79 -0.54 -13.60
C MET A 61 3.18 -1.82 -14.33
N GLU A 62 3.70 -1.69 -15.55
CA GLU A 62 4.29 -2.80 -16.29
C GLU A 62 5.57 -3.34 -15.64
N HIS A 63 6.24 -2.54 -14.80
CA HIS A 63 7.44 -2.92 -14.04
C HIS A 63 7.14 -3.46 -12.63
N PHE A 64 5.90 -3.37 -12.12
CA PHE A 64 5.50 -4.12 -10.91
C PHE A 64 5.34 -5.59 -11.28
N GLY A 65 6.48 -6.27 -11.37
CA GLY A 65 6.56 -7.72 -11.40
C GLY A 65 6.39 -8.31 -10.01
N GLN A 66 7.19 -9.33 -9.71
CA GLN A 66 7.22 -9.93 -8.38
C GLN A 66 7.97 -9.03 -7.41
N LEU A 67 7.43 -8.90 -6.20
CA LEU A 67 8.18 -8.34 -5.08
C LEU A 67 9.41 -9.20 -4.84
N ASN A 68 10.56 -8.59 -4.54
CA ASN A 68 11.75 -9.36 -4.22
C ASN A 68 11.51 -10.19 -2.93
N GLN A 69 12.26 -11.30 -2.81
CA GLN A 69 12.06 -12.25 -1.71
C GLN A 69 12.29 -11.61 -0.33
N GLU A 70 13.27 -10.71 -0.20
CA GLU A 70 13.59 -10.03 1.05
C GLU A 70 12.43 -9.17 1.56
N SER A 71 11.83 -8.36 0.68
CA SER A 71 10.65 -7.55 1.01
C SER A 71 9.42 -8.41 1.29
N LEU A 72 9.27 -9.54 0.61
CA LEU A 72 8.19 -10.50 0.89
C LEU A 72 8.35 -11.14 2.27
N ASP A 73 9.56 -11.55 2.62
CA ASP A 73 9.87 -12.14 3.92
C ASP A 73 9.69 -11.11 5.04
N PHE A 74 10.09 -9.86 4.81
CA PHE A 74 9.82 -8.75 5.71
C PHE A 74 8.32 -8.57 5.96
N VAL A 75 7.49 -8.49 4.92
CA VAL A 75 6.02 -8.38 5.06
C VAL A 75 5.44 -9.56 5.84
N LYS A 76 5.84 -10.79 5.51
CA LYS A 76 5.37 -11.99 6.24
C LYS A 76 5.77 -11.96 7.71
N SER A 77 6.96 -11.49 8.04
CA SER A 77 7.44 -11.41 9.44
C SER A 77 6.57 -10.49 10.31
N LYS A 78 5.96 -9.46 9.72
CA LYS A 78 5.01 -8.57 10.41
C LYS A 78 3.67 -9.26 10.67
N ILE A 79 3.20 -10.03 9.70
CA ILE A 79 1.87 -10.67 9.73
C ILE A 79 1.84 -11.90 10.64
N LEU A 80 2.89 -12.73 10.60
CA LEU A 80 2.95 -14.01 11.30
C LEU A 80 2.99 -13.89 12.84
N LYS A 81 2.96 -12.67 13.38
CA LYS A 81 2.83 -12.41 14.81
C LYS A 81 1.38 -12.55 15.31
N ASP A 82 0.38 -12.68 14.42
CA ASP A 82 -1.04 -12.81 14.79
C ASP A 82 -1.55 -14.26 14.64
N SER A 83 -1.63 -14.99 15.75
CA SER A 83 -2.05 -16.40 15.81
C SER A 83 -3.55 -16.63 15.55
N ARG A 84 -4.34 -15.58 15.27
CA ARG A 84 -5.80 -15.66 15.08
C ARG A 84 -6.20 -15.80 13.61
N LEU A 85 -5.26 -15.66 12.68
CA LEU A 85 -5.53 -15.70 11.24
C LEU A 85 -5.54 -17.16 10.74
N ASN A 86 -6.56 -17.53 9.97
CA ASN A 86 -6.54 -18.77 9.20
C ASN A 86 -5.76 -18.58 7.88
N GLU A 87 -5.46 -19.68 7.18
CA GLU A 87 -4.65 -19.65 5.95
C GLU A 87 -5.22 -18.72 4.86
N ASN A 88 -6.54 -18.68 4.69
CA ASN A 88 -7.18 -17.83 3.69
C ASN A 88 -7.05 -16.34 4.05
N MET A 89 -7.31 -15.98 5.31
CA MET A 89 -7.15 -14.62 5.82
C MET A 89 -5.69 -14.17 5.74
N LEU A 90 -4.76 -15.07 6.05
CA LEU A 90 -3.32 -14.81 5.94
C LEU A 90 -2.94 -14.51 4.49
N LYS A 91 -3.39 -15.33 3.55
CA LYS A 91 -3.13 -15.15 2.13
C LYS A 91 -3.69 -13.82 1.61
N GLU A 92 -4.92 -13.48 1.98
CA GLU A 92 -5.55 -12.22 1.61
C GLU A 92 -4.80 -11.02 2.19
N LEU A 93 -4.44 -11.08 3.47
CA LEU A 93 -3.68 -10.02 4.13
C LEU A 93 -2.30 -9.83 3.50
N VAL A 94 -1.58 -10.91 3.20
CA VAL A 94 -0.30 -10.85 2.47
C VAL A 94 -0.50 -10.17 1.12
N ASN A 95 -1.48 -10.61 0.32
CA ASN A 95 -1.77 -10.02 -0.99
C ASN A 95 -2.07 -8.52 -0.88
N ASN A 96 -2.84 -8.10 0.12
CA ASN A 96 -3.11 -6.69 0.34
C ASN A 96 -1.86 -5.91 0.79
N CYS A 97 -0.99 -6.51 1.61
CA CYS A 97 0.25 -5.88 2.06
C CYS A 97 1.24 -5.68 0.91
N ILE A 98 1.35 -6.65 0.00
CA ILE A 98 2.31 -6.59 -1.11
C ILE A 98 1.82 -5.79 -2.32
N PHE A 99 0.53 -5.40 -2.38
CA PHE A 99 0.03 -4.52 -3.44
C PHE A 99 0.90 -3.24 -3.57
N PRO A 100 1.29 -2.80 -4.79
CA PRO A 100 0.79 -3.22 -6.12
C PRO A 100 1.58 -4.36 -6.77
N TYR A 101 2.50 -5.02 -6.06
CA TYR A 101 3.25 -6.17 -6.59
C TYR A 101 2.36 -7.43 -6.66
N LYS A 102 2.71 -8.35 -7.57
CA LYS A 102 1.99 -9.61 -7.82
C LYS A 102 2.72 -10.83 -7.31
#